data_AF-A0A7W0X9N2-F1
#
_entry.id   AF-A0A7W0X9N2-F1
#
_cell.length_a   1.000
_cell.length_b   1.000
_cell.length_c   1.000
_cell.angle_alpha   90.00
_cell.angle_beta   90.00
_cell.angle_gamma   90.00
#
_symmetry.space_group_name_H-M   'P 1'
#
loop_
_entity.id
_entity.type
_entity.pdbx_description
1 polymer ?
#
loop_
_entity_poly.entity_id
_entity_poly.type
_entity_poly.pdbx_seq_one_letter_code
_entity_poly.pdbx_strand_id
1 'polypeptide(L)' 'MSELIHTCYRIGDIDKSIAFYEKLGFAEKGRMPIRDEAINVFMGLPGDGARLELTYNHGVDSYEMG' A
#
# COMPACT_ATOMS: atom_id res chain seq x y z
N MET A 1 -3.54 -7.38 -24.11
CA MET A 1 -2.10 -7.36 -23.80
C MET A 1 -1.96 -7.39 -22.29
N SER A 2 -1.01 -8.14 -21.75
CA SER A 2 -0.75 -8.20 -20.30
C SER A 2 0.06 -6.98 -19.86
N GLU A 3 -0.29 -6.40 -18.71
CA GLU A 3 0.47 -5.31 -18.08
C GLU A 3 0.77 -5.63 -16.62
N LEU A 4 1.84 -5.03 -16.08
CA LEU A 4 2.05 -4.99 -14.63
C LEU A 4 1.00 -4.04 -14.03
N ILE A 5 0.30 -4.48 -12.99
CA ILE A 5 -0.81 -3.70 -12.41
C ILE A 5 -0.30 -2.84 -11.25
N HIS A 6 0.31 -3.47 -10.24
CA HIS A 6 0.87 -2.78 -9.07
C HIS A 6 2.10 -3.49 -8.51
N THR A 7 2.92 -2.71 -7.81
CA THR A 7 3.93 -3.22 -6.86
C THR A 7 3.27 -3.39 -5.50
N CYS A 8 3.43 -4.56 -4.87
CA CYS A 8 2.86 -4.87 -3.56
C CYS A 8 3.96 -5.22 -2.56
N TYR A 9 3.90 -4.64 -1.35
CA TYR A 9 4.76 -5.01 -0.24
C TYR A 9 4.15 -4.65 1.13
N ARG A 10 4.76 -5.19 2.19
CA ARG A 10 4.25 -5.09 3.56
C ARG A 10 4.77 -3.83 4.26
N ILE A 11 3.90 -3.23 5.07
CA ILE A 11 4.20 -2.05 5.88
C ILE A 11 3.87 -2.31 7.35
N GLY A 12 4.53 -1.59 8.25
CA GLY A 12 4.28 -1.66 9.70
C GLY A 12 3.34 -0.58 10.23
N ASP A 13 3.08 0.49 9.46
CA ASP A 13 2.27 1.62 9.90
C ASP A 13 1.62 2.30 8.69
N ILE A 14 0.28 2.24 8.61
CA ILE A 14 -0.49 2.77 7.47
C ILE A 14 -0.27 4.28 7.31
N ASP A 15 -0.42 5.04 8.39
CA ASP A 15 -0.42 6.50 8.32
C ASP A 15 0.97 7.04 7.97
N LYS A 16 2.03 6.46 8.55
CA LYS A 16 3.41 6.82 8.19
C LYS A 16 3.72 6.50 6.74
N SER A 17 3.29 5.34 6.24
CA SER A 17 3.55 4.95 4.86
C SER A 17 2.79 5.84 3.88
N ILE A 18 1.51 6.12 4.11
CA ILE A 18 0.72 7.04 3.27
C ILE A 18 1.36 8.43 3.26
N ALA A 19 1.66 9.00 4.43
CA ALA A 19 2.25 10.34 4.53
C ALA A 19 3.62 10.45 3.82
N PHE A 20 4.38 9.35 3.77
CA PHE A 20 5.61 9.30 2.99
C PHE A 20 5.33 9.36 1.48
N TYR A 21 4.41 8.54 0.97
CA TYR A 21 4.09 8.49 -0.45
C TYR A 21 3.35 9.73 -0.95
N GLU A 22 2.53 10.37 -0.12
CA GLU A 22 1.91 11.67 -0.43
C GLU A 22 2.96 12.75 -0.70
N LYS A 23 4.08 12.77 0.07
CA LYS A 23 5.20 13.69 -0.19
C LYS A 23 5.92 13.41 -1.51
N LEU A 24 5.81 12.19 -2.03
CA LEU A 24 6.31 11.80 -3.35
C LEU A 24 5.29 12.03 -4.48
N GLY A 25 4.11 12.59 -4.16
CA GLY A 25 3.07 12.92 -5.12
C GLY A 25 2.05 11.80 -5.37
N PHE A 26 2.08 10.71 -4.60
CA PHE A 26 1.01 9.71 -4.67
C PHE A 26 -0.25 10.22 -3.97
N ALA A 27 -1.39 9.72 -4.41
CA ALA A 27 -2.66 9.87 -3.73
C ALA A 27 -3.24 8.49 -3.41
N GLU A 28 -3.89 8.37 -2.26
CA GLU A 28 -4.68 7.20 -1.93
C GLU A 28 -5.82 7.04 -2.94
N LYS A 29 -5.95 5.83 -3.49
CA LYS A 29 -7.01 5.44 -4.44
C LYS A 29 -8.10 4.62 -3.75
N GLY A 30 -7.79 3.99 -2.63
CA GLY A 30 -8.76 3.28 -1.80
C GLY A 30 -8.09 2.36 -0.78
N ARG A 31 -8.90 1.85 0.15
CA ARG A 31 -8.51 0.82 1.11
C ARG A 31 -9.42 -0.39 1.00
N MET A 32 -8.87 -1.56 1.24
CA MET A 32 -9.61 -2.81 1.24
C MET A 32 -9.22 -3.62 2.49
N PRO A 33 -10.14 -3.80 3.45
CA PRO A 33 -9.93 -4.73 4.55
C PRO A 33 -9.91 -6.16 4.02
N ILE A 34 -9.00 -6.97 4.53
CA ILE A 34 -8.86 -8.40 4.26
C ILE A 34 -9.28 -9.13 5.53
N ARG A 35 -10.58 -9.40 5.64
CA ARG A 35 -11.20 -10.03 6.81
C ARG A 35 -10.75 -9.29 8.09
N ASP A 36 -10.27 -10.04 9.08
CA ASP A 36 -9.70 -9.53 10.33
C ASP A 36 -8.16 -9.60 10.33
N GLU A 37 -7.55 -9.88 9.18
CA GLU A 37 -6.13 -10.23 9.05
C GLU A 37 -5.26 -9.02 8.63
N ALA A 38 -5.75 -8.23 7.67
CA ALA A 38 -4.96 -7.14 7.10
C ALA A 38 -5.80 -6.02 6.49
N ILE A 39 -5.13 -4.91 6.15
CA ILE A 39 -5.68 -3.83 5.32
C ILE A 39 -4.71 -3.58 4.17
N ASN A 40 -5.24 -3.60 2.94
CA ASN A 40 -4.55 -3.11 1.77
C ASN A 40 -4.89 -1.64 1.52
N VAL A 41 -3.88 -0.82 1.29
CA VAL A 41 -4.01 0.57 0.84
C VAL A 41 -3.44 0.69 -0.56
N PHE A 42 -4.26 1.18 -1.48
CA PHE A 42 -3.87 1.39 -2.86
C PHE A 42 -3.52 2.85 -3.09
N MET A 43 -2.37 3.13 -3.68
CA MET A 43 -1.93 4.48 -4.03
C MET A 43 -1.51 4.57 -5.49
N GLY A 44 -1.61 5.78 -6.06
CA GLY A 44 -1.17 6.05 -7.44
C GLY A 44 -0.84 7.52 -7.67
N LEU A 45 -0.03 7.78 -8.69
CA LEU A 45 0.32 9.13 -9.14
C LEU A 45 -0.85 9.80 -9.89
N PRO A 46 -0.80 11.13 -10.11
CA PRO A 46 -1.76 11.84 -10.94
C PRO A 46 -1.82 11.24 -12.35
N GLY A 47 -3.04 10.95 -12.83
CA GLY A 47 -3.25 10.34 -14.15
C GLY A 47 -2.94 8.83 -14.24
N ASP A 48 -2.48 8.21 -13.15
CA ASP A 48 -2.18 6.77 -13.10
C ASP A 48 -3.19 6.00 -12.25
N GLY A 49 -3.22 4.68 -12.47
CA GLY A 49 -4.00 3.73 -11.68
C GLY A 49 -3.41 3.48 -10.28
N ALA A 50 -4.01 2.53 -9.58
CA ALA A 50 -3.48 2.03 -8.30
C ALA A 50 -2.20 1.20 -8.54
N ARG A 51 -1.05 1.86 -8.67
CA ARG A 51 0.25 1.23 -8.97
C ARG A 51 1.00 0.75 -7.73
N LEU A 52 0.59 1.19 -6.55
CA LEU A 52 1.21 0.82 -5.28
C LEU A 52 0.16 0.18 -4.38
N GLU A 53 0.44 -1.02 -3.90
CA GLU A 53 -0.35 -1.71 -2.88
C GLU A 53 0.48 -1.86 -1.61
N LEU A 54 0.01 -1.26 -0.52
CA LEU A 54 0.62 -1.35 0.80
C LEU A 54 -0.22 -2.28 1.67
N THR A 55 0.37 -3.38 2.13
CA THR A 55 -0.32 -4.35 3.00
C THR A 55 0.11 -4.18 4.45
N TYR A 56 -0.83 -3.79 5.31
CA TYR A 56 -0.66 -3.77 6.75
C TYR A 56 -1.32 -5.00 7.37
N ASN A 57 -0.51 -5.89 7.98
CA ASN A 57 -1.02 -7.07 8.69
C ASN A 57 -1.24 -6.74 10.17
N HIS A 58 -2.39 -7.12 10.71
CA HIS A 58 -2.71 -6.90 12.12
C HIS A 58 -1.83 -7.77 13.02
N GLY A 59 -1.33 -7.19 14.12
CA GLY A 59 -0.53 -7.91 15.11
C GLY A 59 0.89 -8.27 14.69
N VAL A 60 1.37 -7.78 13.54
CA VAL A 60 2.76 -7.95 13.11
C VAL A 60 3.56 -6.69 13.44
N ASP A 61 4.58 -6.83 14.27
CA ASP A 61 5.41 -5.72 14.77
C ASP A 61 6.70 -5.51 13.97
N SER A 62 7.16 -6.55 13.26
CA SER A 62 8.42 -6.55 12.54
C SER A 62 8.42 -7.54 11.38
N TYR A 63 9.28 -7.28 10.40
CA TYR A 63 9.55 -8.17 9.28
C TYR A 63 11.05 -8.37 9.17
N GLU A 64 11.47 -9.58 8.79
CA GLU A 64 12.83 -9.81 8.32
C GLU A 64 13.00 -9.07 7.00
N MET A 65 14.01 -8.19 6.93
CA MET A 65 14.40 -7.56 5.67
C MET A 65 15.10 -8.61 4.81
N GLY A 66 14.61 -8.80 3.59
CA GLY A 66 15.20 -9.71 2.60
C GLY A 66 16.54 -9.24 2.08
#